data_AF-A0A534ZDA0-F1
#
_entry.id   AF-A0A534ZDA0-F1
#
_cell.length_a   1.000
_cell.length_b   1.000
_cell.length_c   1.000
_cell.angle_alpha   90.00
_cell.angle_beta   90.00
_cell.angle_gamma   90.00
#
_symmetry.space_group_name_H-M   'P 1'
#
loop_
_entity.id
_entity.type
_entity.pdbx_description
1 polymer ?
#
loop_
_entity_poly.entity_id
_entity_poly.type
_entity_poly.pdbx_seq_one_letter_code
_entity_poly.pdbx_strand_id
1 'polypeptide(L)'
;MPSTAIAPARRTVLTRPDGASIGRRMRILLVAMPDTASSLDRVMKFPNLGLCSIAAQVPGHEVRILDLVMRPKGVRRRVLEEVAAFAPDLVGYSAMSFQYATARALAETMRATAPG
;
A
#
# COMPACT_ATOMS: atom_id res chain seq x y z
N MET A 1 -34.94 -49.21 9.63
CA MET A 1 -34.95 -47.72 9.57
C MET A 1 -33.51 -47.22 9.56
N PRO A 2 -32.84 -47.00 8.41
CA PRO A 2 -31.54 -46.35 8.42
C PRO A 2 -31.72 -44.83 8.47
N SER A 3 -31.19 -44.23 9.52
CA SER A 3 -31.11 -42.78 9.73
C SER A 3 -30.27 -42.14 8.63
N THR A 4 -30.87 -41.24 7.85
CA THR A 4 -30.16 -40.45 6.83
C THR A 4 -29.46 -39.31 7.55
N ALA A 5 -28.16 -39.46 7.80
CA ALA A 5 -27.33 -38.37 8.31
C ALA A 5 -27.23 -37.27 7.25
N ILE A 6 -27.78 -36.09 7.56
CA ILE A 6 -27.64 -34.88 6.75
C ILE A 6 -26.18 -34.43 6.84
N ALA A 7 -25.47 -34.48 5.71
CA ALA A 7 -24.11 -33.98 5.62
C ALA A 7 -24.07 -32.48 6.00
N PRO A 8 -23.08 -32.02 6.79
CA PRO A 8 -23.02 -30.63 7.19
C PRO A 8 -22.87 -29.74 5.95
N ALA A 9 -23.80 -28.80 5.78
CA ALA A 9 -23.71 -27.80 4.73
C ALA A 9 -22.34 -27.11 4.83
N ARG A 10 -21.55 -27.22 3.76
CA ARG A 10 -20.28 -26.50 3.65
C ARG A 10 -20.59 -25.02 3.84
N ARG A 11 -20.26 -24.48 5.02
CA ARG A 11 -20.15 -23.04 5.23
C ARG A 11 -19.06 -22.59 4.27
N THR A 12 -19.48 -22.10 3.11
CA THR A 12 -18.62 -21.39 2.19
C THR A 12 -18.30 -20.10 2.91
N VAL A 13 -17.19 -20.11 3.66
CA VAL A 13 -16.60 -18.87 4.14
C VAL A 13 -16.35 -18.07 2.86
N LEU A 14 -16.90 -16.86 2.78
CA LEU A 14 -16.63 -15.90 1.71
C LEU A 14 -15.18 -15.37 1.81
N THR A 15 -14.22 -16.22 2.18
CA THR A 15 -12.80 -15.93 1.99
C THR A 15 -12.58 -15.94 0.49
N ARG A 16 -12.22 -14.76 -0.02
CA ARG A 16 -11.91 -14.51 -1.44
C ARG A 16 -11.18 -15.72 -2.05
N PRO A 17 -11.48 -16.05 -3.32
CA PRO A 17 -10.74 -17.10 -4.00
C PRO A 17 -9.24 -16.80 -3.90
N ASP A 18 -8.48 -17.80 -3.46
CA ASP A 18 -7.02 -17.83 -3.50
C ASP A 18 -6.60 -17.62 -4.97
N GLY A 19 -6.36 -16.36 -5.35
CA GLY A 19 -6.09 -16.00 -6.74
C GLY A 19 -7.00 -14.95 -7.38
N ALA A 20 -7.70 -14.09 -6.61
CA ALA A 20 -8.29 -12.86 -7.16
C ALA A 20 -7.20 -11.83 -7.56
N SER A 21 -6.29 -12.20 -8.45
CA SER A 21 -5.38 -11.26 -9.12
C SER A 21 -5.93 -10.93 -10.49
N ILE A 22 -6.42 -9.72 -10.65
CA ILE A 22 -6.68 -9.12 -11.97
C ILE A 22 -5.33 -8.77 -12.61
N GLY A 23 -4.71 -9.73 -13.31
CA GLY A 23 -3.51 -9.51 -14.13
C GLY A 23 -2.22 -10.19 -13.63
N ARG A 24 -1.07 -9.78 -14.20
CA ARG A 24 0.26 -10.29 -13.80
C ARG A 24 0.55 -9.94 -12.33
N ARG A 25 1.36 -10.77 -11.66
CA ARG A 25 1.97 -10.43 -10.38
C ARG A 25 2.83 -9.17 -10.55
N MET A 26 2.68 -8.20 -9.65
CA MET A 26 3.36 -6.90 -9.70
C MET A 26 4.07 -6.61 -8.38
N ARG A 27 5.15 -5.84 -8.46
CA ARG A 27 5.79 -5.17 -7.33
C ARG A 27 5.19 -3.77 -7.15
N ILE A 28 4.53 -3.53 -6.03
CA ILE A 28 3.79 -2.29 -5.76
C ILE A 28 4.43 -1.57 -4.59
N LEU A 29 4.86 -0.33 -4.80
CA LEU A 29 5.35 0.55 -3.73
C LEU A 29 4.24 1.53 -3.34
N LEU A 30 3.75 1.44 -2.11
CA LEU A 30 2.78 2.37 -1.55
C LEU A 30 3.47 3.38 -0.63
N VAL A 31 3.34 4.67 -0.92
CA VAL A 31 4.03 5.74 -0.20
C VAL A 31 3.02 6.56 0.61
N ALA A 32 3.17 6.61 1.92
CA ALA A 32 2.42 7.53 2.78
C ALA A 32 3.17 8.86 2.87
N MET A 33 2.45 9.97 2.64
CA MET A 33 3.05 11.30 2.67
C MET A 33 3.53 11.71 4.09
N PRO A 34 4.66 12.42 4.19
CA PRO A 34 5.28 12.80 5.46
C PRO A 34 4.59 13.97 6.15
N ASP A 35 3.83 14.78 5.41
CA ASP A 35 3.33 16.05 5.93
C ASP A 35 2.22 15.80 6.94
N THR A 36 2.43 16.03 8.21
CA THR A 36 1.40 15.81 9.23
C THR A 36 0.67 17.11 9.57
N ALA A 37 -0.63 17.03 9.86
CA ALA A 37 -1.35 18.15 10.46
C ALA A 37 -0.67 18.53 11.80
N SER A 38 -0.39 19.83 11.94
CA SER A 38 0.56 20.51 12.85
C SER A 38 0.52 20.17 14.36
N SER A 39 -0.43 19.35 14.82
CA SER A 39 -0.64 19.08 16.24
C SER A 39 -0.52 17.60 16.62
N LEU A 40 -0.65 16.67 15.66
CA LEU A 40 -0.65 15.22 15.98
C LEU A 40 0.77 14.63 16.03
N ASP A 41 1.67 15.11 15.18
CA ASP A 41 3.03 14.58 14.98
C ASP A 41 3.93 14.73 16.21
N ARG A 42 3.58 15.66 17.10
CA ARG A 42 4.29 15.94 18.35
C ARG A 42 3.87 15.00 19.48
N VAL A 43 2.75 14.29 19.33
CA VAL A 43 2.16 13.43 20.38
C VAL A 43 2.27 11.95 20.00
N MET A 44 1.97 11.58 18.75
CA MET A 44 2.09 10.19 18.27
C MET A 44 2.33 10.12 16.76
N LYS A 45 3.17 9.16 16.36
CA LYS A 45 3.35 8.75 14.96
C LYS A 45 2.55 7.49 14.71
N PHE A 46 1.43 7.61 14.02
CA PHE A 46 0.62 6.44 13.66
C PHE A 46 1.08 5.88 12.31
N PRO A 47 1.31 4.56 12.21
CA PRO A 47 1.52 3.93 10.91
C PRO A 47 0.25 4.06 10.07
N ASN A 48 0.41 4.20 8.74
CA ASN A 48 -0.74 4.31 7.84
C ASN A 48 -1.47 2.96 7.68
N LEU A 49 -2.43 2.69 8.58
CA LEU A 49 -3.26 1.47 8.56
C LEU A 49 -4.11 1.34 7.30
N GLY A 50 -4.44 2.45 6.64
CA GLY A 50 -5.15 2.44 5.35
C GLY A 50 -4.33 1.76 4.27
N LEU A 51 -3.03 2.08 4.17
CA LEU A 51 -2.11 1.40 3.25
C LEU A 51 -1.92 -0.07 3.62
N CYS A 52 -1.81 -0.42 4.90
CA CYS A 52 -1.73 -1.81 5.34
C CYS A 52 -2.97 -2.61 4.93
N SER A 53 -4.17 -2.01 5.07
CA SER A 53 -5.42 -2.61 4.63
C SER A 53 -5.40 -2.84 3.11
N ILE A 54 -5.03 -1.84 2.32
CA ILE A 54 -4.92 -1.98 0.85
C ILE A 54 -3.94 -3.08 0.47
N ALA A 55 -2.76 -3.12 1.08
CA ALA A 55 -1.75 -4.16 0.82
C ALA A 55 -2.28 -5.57 1.11
N ALA A 56 -3.03 -5.74 2.19
CA ALA A 56 -3.64 -7.03 2.55
C ALA A 56 -4.76 -7.46 1.58
N GLN A 57 -5.40 -6.52 0.88
CA GLN A 57 -6.50 -6.83 -0.05
C GLN A 57 -6.01 -7.33 -1.42
N VAL A 58 -4.69 -7.31 -1.68
CA VAL A 58 -4.09 -7.71 -2.97
C VAL A 58 -3.13 -8.91 -2.85
N PRO A 59 -3.59 -10.09 -2.37
CA PRO A 59 -2.73 -11.22 -1.98
C PRO A 59 -1.90 -11.89 -3.11
N GLY A 60 -1.97 -11.41 -4.35
CA GLY A 60 -1.17 -11.90 -5.49
C GLY A 60 0.04 -11.03 -5.85
N HIS A 61 0.22 -9.88 -5.21
CA HIS A 61 1.23 -8.88 -5.54
C HIS A 61 2.27 -8.76 -4.41
N GLU A 62 3.49 -8.37 -4.76
CA GLU A 62 4.50 -8.01 -3.76
C GLU A 62 4.32 -6.54 -3.42
N VAL A 63 3.83 -6.23 -2.22
CA VAL A 63 3.56 -4.85 -1.80
C VAL A 63 4.55 -4.41 -0.74
N ARG A 64 5.21 -3.28 -0.94
CA ARG A 64 6.00 -2.59 0.08
C ARG A 64 5.34 -1.27 0.45
N ILE A 65 5.34 -0.96 1.74
CA ILE A 65 4.82 0.30 2.26
C ILE A 65 6.00 1.14 2.73
N LEU A 66 6.16 2.31 2.12
CA LEU A 66 7.09 3.34 2.54
C LEU A 66 6.33 4.40 3.32
N ASP A 67 6.36 4.28 4.65
CA ASP A 67 5.74 5.25 5.54
C ASP A 67 6.70 6.41 5.87
N LEU A 68 6.49 7.56 5.23
CA LEU A 68 7.34 8.72 5.40
C LEU A 68 6.95 9.56 6.64
N VAL A 69 5.79 9.32 7.27
CA VAL A 69 5.38 9.97 8.52
C VAL A 69 6.43 9.73 9.61
N MET A 70 7.02 8.52 9.62
CA MET A 70 8.06 8.21 10.60
C MET A 70 9.38 8.96 10.35
N ARG A 71 9.66 9.40 9.11
CA ARG A 71 10.96 9.95 8.69
C ARG A 71 10.80 11.12 7.68
N PRO A 72 10.46 12.34 8.15
CA PRO A 72 10.11 13.46 7.27
C PRO A 72 11.29 14.10 6.53
N LYS A 73 12.55 13.79 6.90
CA LYS A 73 13.74 14.35 6.25
C LYS A 73 14.22 13.49 5.08
N GLY A 74 14.54 14.13 3.96
CA GLY A 74 15.12 13.47 2.78
C GLY A 74 14.12 12.59 2.03
N VAL A 75 12.84 12.97 2.05
CA VAL A 75 11.72 12.22 1.46
C VAL A 75 11.99 11.83 0.00
N ARG A 76 12.34 12.79 -0.85
CA ARG A 76 12.64 12.53 -2.27
C ARG A 76 13.74 11.49 -2.45
N ARG A 77 14.84 11.63 -1.70
CA ARG A 77 15.99 10.71 -1.77
C ARG A 77 15.59 9.29 -1.36
N ARG A 78 14.83 9.14 -0.28
CA ARG A 78 14.36 7.83 0.18
C ARG A 78 13.44 7.15 -0.83
N VAL A 79 12.51 7.90 -1.41
CA VAL A 79 11.63 7.35 -2.44
C VAL A 79 12.45 6.88 -3.64
N LEU A 80 13.47 7.65 -4.08
CA LEU A 80 14.37 7.22 -5.16
C LEU A 80 15.19 5.98 -4.79
N GLU A 81 15.75 5.93 -3.59
CA GLU A 81 16.52 4.78 -3.08
C GLU A 81 15.65 3.51 -3.04
N GLU A 82 14.42 3.62 -2.54
CA GLU A 82 13.48 2.49 -2.48
C GLU A 82 12.99 2.07 -3.87
N VAL A 83 12.70 3.02 -4.76
CA VAL A 83 12.33 2.71 -6.15
C VAL A 83 13.48 1.99 -6.86
N ALA A 84 14.72 2.42 -6.67
CA ALA A 84 15.90 1.76 -7.24
C ALA A 84 16.13 0.36 -6.64
N ALA A 85 15.95 0.20 -5.32
CA ALA A 85 16.19 -1.06 -4.63
C ALA A 85 15.08 -2.10 -4.86
N PHE A 86 13.82 -1.66 -4.94
CA PHE A 86 12.66 -2.53 -5.09
C PHE A 86 12.23 -2.73 -6.54
N ALA A 87 12.57 -1.80 -7.43
CA ALA A 87 12.15 -1.77 -8.83
C ALA A 87 10.64 -2.01 -9.00
N PRO A 88 9.75 -1.18 -8.41
CA PRO A 88 8.31 -1.40 -8.47
C PRO A 88 7.76 -1.25 -9.90
N ASP A 89 6.76 -2.07 -10.24
CA ASP A 89 5.96 -1.90 -11.47
C ASP A 89 4.88 -0.81 -11.30
N LEU A 90 4.50 -0.51 -10.05
CA LEU A 90 3.51 0.51 -9.71
C LEU A 90 3.91 1.26 -8.44
N VAL A 91 3.85 2.59 -8.48
CA VAL A 91 4.00 3.44 -7.29
C VAL A 91 2.68 4.13 -6.99
N GLY A 92 2.12 3.86 -5.81
CA GLY A 92 0.89 4.49 -5.31
C GLY A 92 1.20 5.50 -4.21
N TYR A 93 0.55 6.66 -4.26
CA TYR A 93 0.70 7.71 -3.25
C TYR A 93 -0.58 7.85 -2.43
N SER A 94 -0.46 7.79 -1.11
CA SER A 94 -1.55 8.11 -0.19
C SER A 94 -1.30 9.45 0.47
N ALA A 95 -2.27 10.34 0.33
CA ALA A 95 -2.22 11.71 0.80
C ALA A 95 -3.59 12.11 1.37
N MET A 96 -3.61 12.72 2.54
CA MET A 96 -4.71 13.58 2.96
C MET A 96 -4.76 14.83 2.09
N SER A 97 -5.89 15.52 2.02
CA SER A 97 -6.11 16.64 1.10
C SER A 97 -5.03 17.73 1.19
N PHE A 98 -4.50 18.00 2.38
CA PHE A 98 -3.43 19.00 2.59
C PHE A 98 -2.04 18.53 2.14
N GLN A 99 -1.84 17.22 1.94
CA GLN A 99 -0.58 16.63 1.46
C GLN A 99 -0.56 16.48 -0.07
N TYR A 100 -1.62 16.90 -0.77
CA TYR A 100 -1.78 16.70 -2.22
C TYR A 100 -0.64 17.31 -3.04
N ALA A 101 -0.22 18.54 -2.72
CA ALA A 101 0.84 19.22 -3.45
C ALA A 101 2.17 18.47 -3.38
N THR A 102 2.54 17.98 -2.18
CA THR A 102 3.75 17.18 -1.96
C THR A 102 3.68 15.84 -2.70
N ALA A 103 2.54 15.15 -2.62
CA ALA A 103 2.34 13.90 -3.33
C ALA A 103 2.47 14.08 -4.85
N ARG A 104 1.89 15.16 -5.39
CA ARG A 104 1.97 15.47 -6.81
C ARG A 104 3.41 15.77 -7.25
N ALA A 105 4.14 16.61 -6.50
CA ALA A 105 5.53 16.93 -6.81
C ALA A 105 6.44 15.69 -6.78
N LEU A 106 6.21 14.77 -5.84
CA LEU A 106 6.93 13.49 -5.80
C LEU A 106 6.57 12.58 -6.97
N ALA A 107 5.29 12.50 -7.35
CA ALA A 107 4.84 11.71 -8.50
C ALA A 107 5.43 12.26 -9.82
N GLU A 108 5.45 13.58 -10.00
CA GLU A 108 6.09 14.24 -11.14
C GLU A 108 7.60 13.94 -11.18
N THR A 109 8.27 14.03 -10.02
CA THR A 109 9.70 13.69 -9.89
C THR A 109 9.98 12.24 -10.27
N MET A 110 9.16 11.30 -9.78
CA MET A 110 9.33 9.87 -10.10
C MET A 110 9.09 9.61 -11.58
N ARG A 111 8.07 10.21 -12.18
CA ARG A 111 7.80 10.08 -13.61
C ARG A 111 8.97 10.59 -14.46
N ALA A 112 9.63 11.67 -14.04
CA ALA A 112 10.80 12.19 -14.75
C ALA A 112 12.06 11.32 -14.57
N THR A 113 12.13 10.52 -13.51
CA THR A 113 13.32 9.71 -13.16
C THR A 113 13.17 8.24 -13.56
N ALA A 114 11.94 7.74 -13.67
CA ALA A 114 11.67 6.38 -14.10
C ALA A 114 11.97 6.22 -15.60
N PRO A 115 12.81 5.25 -16.00
CA PRO A 115 12.81 4.79 -17.38
C PRO A 115 11.44 4.13 -17.62
N GLY A 116 10.68 4.64 -18.59
CA GLY A 116 9.35 4.14 -18.92
C GLY A 116 9.33 2.65 -19.25
#